data_AF-A0AAV9CF65-F1
#
_entry.id   AF-A0AAV9CF65-F1
#
_cell.length_a   1.000
_cell.length_b   1.000
_cell.length_c   1.000
_cell.angle_alpha   90.00
_cell.angle_beta   90.00
_cell.angle_gamma   90.00
#
_symmetry.space_group_name_H-M   'P 1'
#
loop_
_entity.id
_entity.type
_entity.pdbx_description
1 polymer ?
#
loop_
_entity_poly.entity_id
_entity_poly.type
_entity_poly.pdbx_seq_one_letter_code
_entity_poly.pdbx_strand_id
1 'polypeptide(L)'
;MGSRSLKEQLASVTPLLDDLRVKKEERIKQFADIKLQLEKINWEISGYNHVADAGPDNWEEHDLSLRKLNEYHAQLRTLQKEKSDRLHKVLECVNEVHSLCGVLGLDFGKTVSEVHPSLQETGIGQSTNISNTTLEGLSLVVMKLKAEKRCRTQKLKDTVTSLFELWSLMDTPEKERRCSEKIASVLGSPEQEIIHPGVLSLDIIEQVEAEVGRLTKLKASRMKELVLKRRSELEEICRRAHIEPDSSTAPEKSNALIDSGLVDPSELLSQIESQITSAKDESVSRKEIMDRVEKWLASCEEENWLEEYNQDVNRYSAQRGVHLNLKRAERARIIVTKLPNTIPAQMQQVNVEIRKA
;
A
#
# COMPACT_ATOMS: atom_id res chain seq x y z
N MET A 1 57.33 72.98 56.59
CA MET A 1 56.96 71.61 56.18
C MET A 1 58.11 71.06 55.36
N GLY A 2 58.92 70.17 55.93
CA GLY A 2 60.18 69.71 55.32
C GLY A 2 59.92 68.83 54.09
N SER A 3 60.54 69.17 52.96
CA SER A 3 60.54 68.33 51.76
C SER A 3 61.26 67.01 52.07
N ARG A 4 60.59 65.87 51.89
CA ARG A 4 61.23 64.55 51.93
C ARG A 4 62.44 64.51 50.99
N SER A 5 63.50 63.79 51.37
CA SER A 5 64.65 63.63 50.48
C SER A 5 64.24 62.82 49.24
N LEU A 6 64.87 63.08 48.08
CA LEU A 6 64.60 62.34 46.84
C LEU A 6 64.72 60.81 47.01
N LYS A 7 65.60 60.37 47.91
CA LYS A 7 65.81 58.94 48.20
C LYS A 7 64.63 58.32 48.96
N GLU A 8 64.01 59.07 49.89
CA GLU A 8 62.80 58.64 50.61
C GLU A 8 61.57 58.68 49.70
N GLN A 9 61.47 59.69 48.82
CA GLN A 9 60.41 59.74 47.81
C GLN A 9 60.51 58.55 46.85
N LEU A 10 61.72 58.23 46.38
CA LEU A 10 61.97 57.06 45.53
C LEU A 10 61.58 55.76 46.24
N ALA A 11 62.02 55.57 47.49
CA ALA A 11 61.67 54.40 48.30
C ALA A 11 60.16 54.24 48.53
N SER A 12 59.39 55.35 48.54
CA SER A 12 57.93 55.30 48.64
C SER A 12 57.22 54.98 47.32
N VAL A 13 57.83 55.31 46.17
CA VAL A 13 57.24 55.13 44.84
C VAL A 13 57.57 53.76 44.24
N THR A 14 58.75 53.20 44.52
CA THR A 14 59.17 51.87 44.03
C THR A 14 58.14 50.76 44.29
N PRO A 15 57.62 50.55 45.52
CA PRO A 15 56.64 49.49 45.76
C PRO A 15 55.30 49.70 45.03
N LEU A 16 54.88 50.96 44.82
CA LEU A 16 53.67 51.28 44.04
C LEU A 16 53.88 50.96 42.56
N LEU A 17 55.08 51.22 42.02
CA LEU A 17 55.41 50.89 40.65
C LEU A 17 55.45 49.37 40.42
N ASP A 18 55.99 48.61 41.36
CA ASP A 18 56.04 47.15 41.28
C ASP A 18 54.64 46.53 41.38
N ASP A 19 53.76 47.03 42.24
CA ASP A 19 52.34 46.63 42.28
C ASP A 19 51.63 46.91 40.95
N LEU A 20 51.85 48.09 40.35
CA LEU A 20 51.29 48.43 39.04
C LEU A 20 51.84 47.55 37.92
N ARG A 21 53.13 47.15 37.97
CA ARG A 21 53.72 46.19 37.02
C ARG A 21 53.07 44.82 37.11
N VAL A 22 52.87 44.31 38.32
CA VAL A 22 52.19 43.02 38.55
C VAL A 22 50.74 43.08 38.04
N LYS A 23 50.00 44.15 38.34
CA LYS A 23 48.62 44.34 37.84
C LYS A 23 48.56 44.44 36.32
N LYS A 24 49.55 45.06 35.69
CA LYS A 24 49.67 45.14 34.23
C LYS A 24 49.88 43.74 33.63
N GLU A 25 50.81 42.97 34.19
CA GLU A 25 51.12 41.62 33.71
C GLU A 25 49.93 40.66 33.83
N GLU A 26 49.25 40.69 34.99
CA GLU A 26 48.03 39.91 35.21
C GLU A 26 46.94 40.29 34.20
N ARG A 27 46.81 41.59 33.87
CA ARG A 27 45.84 42.04 32.88
C ARG A 27 46.18 41.56 31.48
N ILE A 28 47.45 41.62 31.08
CA ILE A 28 47.92 41.07 29.79
C ILE A 28 47.56 39.58 29.69
N LYS A 29 47.80 38.82 30.75
CA LYS A 29 47.44 37.40 30.80
C LYS A 29 45.93 37.17 30.64
N GLN A 30 45.09 37.97 31.30
CA GLN A 30 43.63 37.89 31.14
C GLN A 30 43.18 38.18 29.72
N PHE A 31 43.74 39.21 29.06
CA PHE A 31 43.43 39.48 27.66
C PHE A 31 43.84 38.33 26.74
N ALA A 32 45.04 37.76 26.94
CA ALA A 32 45.53 36.62 26.15
C ALA A 32 44.61 35.39 26.30
N ASP A 33 44.19 35.06 27.52
CA ASP A 33 43.29 33.94 27.79
C ASP A 33 41.91 34.13 27.13
N ILE A 34 41.30 35.31 27.27
CA ILE A 34 39.98 35.58 26.68
C ILE A 34 40.03 35.53 25.15
N LYS A 35 41.08 36.07 24.53
CA LYS A 35 41.26 36.00 23.07
C LYS A 35 41.39 34.57 22.58
N LEU A 36 42.22 33.77 23.24
CA LEU A 36 42.39 32.36 22.89
C LEU A 36 41.07 31.59 22.99
N GLN A 37 40.26 31.87 24.02
CA GLN A 37 38.93 31.29 24.14
C GLN A 37 37.95 31.76 23.05
N LEU A 38 37.99 33.05 22.69
CA LEU A 38 37.17 33.62 21.62
C LEU A 38 37.51 32.98 20.27
N GLU A 39 38.79 32.91 19.91
CA GLU A 39 39.26 32.27 18.68
C GLU A 39 38.83 30.81 18.63
N LYS A 40 39.02 30.07 19.72
CA LYS A 40 38.59 28.67 19.81
C LYS A 40 37.10 28.50 19.52
N ILE A 41 36.23 29.28 20.17
CA ILE A 41 34.78 29.19 19.97
C ILE A 41 34.39 29.62 18.55
N ASN A 42 35.02 30.68 18.03
CA ASN A 42 34.75 31.17 16.69
C ASN A 42 35.12 30.12 15.62
N TRP A 43 36.19 29.36 15.84
CA TRP A 43 36.59 28.26 14.97
C TRP A 43 35.61 27.09 15.00
N GLU A 44 35.18 26.67 16.18
CA GLU A 44 34.17 25.62 16.36
C GLU A 44 32.84 26.01 15.68
N ILE A 45 32.44 27.28 15.78
CA ILE A 45 31.25 27.83 15.12
C ILE A 45 31.41 27.93 13.60
N SER A 46 32.59 28.28 13.12
CA SER A 46 32.84 28.44 11.67
C SER A 46 33.07 27.10 10.96
N GLY A 47 33.38 26.03 11.70
CA GLY A 47 33.61 24.69 11.16
C GLY A 47 34.97 24.48 10.50
N TYR A 48 35.92 25.40 10.67
CA TYR A 48 37.28 25.25 10.17
C TYR A 48 38.12 24.42 11.15
N ASN A 49 38.54 23.23 10.72
CA ASN A 49 39.56 22.45 11.43
C ASN A 49 40.96 22.92 11.00
N HIS A 50 41.78 23.17 12.00
CA HIS A 50 43.13 23.73 11.95
C HIS A 50 44.03 23.22 10.79
N VAL A 51 44.44 24.14 9.92
CA VAL A 51 45.81 24.18 9.40
C VAL A 51 46.45 25.41 10.03
N ALA A 52 47.50 25.19 10.82
CA ALA A 52 48.32 26.24 11.40
C ALA A 52 48.88 27.13 10.29
N ASP A 53 48.32 28.32 10.11
CA ASP A 53 49.08 29.49 9.67
C ASP A 53 48.31 30.79 9.92
N ALA A 54 47.79 30.95 11.14
CA ALA A 54 47.66 32.29 11.68
C ALA A 54 48.88 32.46 12.59
N GLY A 55 49.96 33.02 12.03
CA GLY A 55 51.06 33.52 12.84
C GLY A 55 50.52 34.44 13.94
N PRO A 56 51.32 34.75 14.98
CA PRO A 56 50.94 35.75 15.96
C PRO A 56 50.85 37.08 15.23
N ASP A 57 49.69 37.35 14.62
CA ASP A 57 49.40 38.64 14.06
C ASP A 57 49.57 39.62 15.21
N ASN A 58 50.09 40.79 14.87
CA ASN A 58 50.74 41.68 15.81
C ASN A 58 49.70 42.31 16.77
N TRP A 59 49.26 41.56 17.79
CA TRP A 59 48.23 41.95 18.75
C TRP A 59 48.85 42.65 19.95
N GLU A 60 49.66 43.70 19.71
CA GLU A 60 49.99 44.64 20.78
C GLU A 60 48.73 45.46 21.11
N GLU A 61 47.88 44.89 21.95
CA GLU A 61 46.70 45.60 22.44
C GLU A 61 47.15 46.65 23.46
N HIS A 62 47.32 47.87 22.97
CA HIS A 62 47.78 48.99 23.79
C HIS A 62 46.72 49.43 24.82
N ASP A 63 45.45 49.08 24.63
CA ASP A 63 44.35 49.42 25.54
C ASP A 63 44.08 48.28 26.56
N LEU A 64 44.85 48.30 27.65
CA LEU A 64 44.64 47.43 28.82
C LEU A 64 43.61 48.01 29.81
N SER A 65 42.65 48.81 29.33
CA SER A 65 41.61 49.36 30.20
C SER A 65 40.62 48.30 30.68
N LEU A 66 40.07 48.51 31.89
CA LEU A 66 39.02 47.65 32.43
C LEU A 66 37.75 47.65 31.55
N ARG A 67 37.47 48.76 30.86
CA ARG A 67 36.35 48.85 29.92
C ARG A 67 36.54 47.85 28.78
N LYS A 68 37.71 47.87 28.12
CA LYS A 68 38.01 46.96 27.02
C LYS A 68 37.99 45.50 27.46
N LEU A 69 38.55 45.21 28.64
CA LEU A 69 38.50 43.87 29.23
C LEU A 69 37.05 43.40 29.47
N ASN A 70 36.18 44.28 29.96
CA ASN A 70 34.76 43.97 30.16
C ASN A 70 34.01 43.74 28.84
N GLU A 71 34.36 44.46 27.77
CA GLU A 71 33.83 44.23 26.42
C GLU A 71 34.19 42.83 25.91
N TYR A 72 35.46 42.42 26.04
CA TYR A 72 35.87 41.06 25.65
C TYR A 72 35.19 39.97 26.48
N HIS A 73 35.04 40.16 27.79
CA HIS A 73 34.25 39.24 28.61
C HIS A 73 32.79 39.16 28.17
N ALA A 74 32.19 40.29 27.78
CA ALA A 74 30.81 40.30 27.27
C ALA A 74 30.71 39.56 25.93
N GLN A 75 31.65 39.78 25.01
CA GLN A 75 31.74 39.06 23.72
C GLN A 75 31.93 37.55 23.93
N LEU A 76 32.78 37.16 24.88
CA LEU A 76 33.01 35.75 25.21
C LEU A 76 31.72 35.11 25.73
N ARG A 77 30.99 35.78 26.63
CA ARG A 77 29.69 35.28 27.12
C ARG A 77 28.66 35.13 26.01
N THR A 78 28.60 36.08 25.06
CA THR A 78 27.67 35.98 23.93
C THR A 78 28.00 34.80 23.02
N LEU A 79 29.27 34.56 22.72
CA LEU A 79 29.70 33.45 21.88
C LEU A 79 29.56 32.09 22.59
N GLN A 80 29.84 32.03 23.89
CA GLN A 80 29.56 30.84 24.71
C GLN A 80 28.08 30.47 24.69
N LYS A 81 27.20 31.48 24.80
CA LYS A 81 25.76 31.29 24.68
C LYS A 81 25.38 30.77 23.29
N GLU A 82 25.86 31.41 22.23
CA GLU A 82 25.60 30.97 20.86
C GLU A 82 26.06 29.53 20.61
N LYS A 83 27.27 29.17 21.07
CA LYS A 83 27.78 27.80 20.99
C LYS A 83 26.85 26.81 21.68
N SER A 84 26.38 27.15 22.88
CA SER A 84 25.43 26.31 23.63
C SER A 84 24.10 26.15 22.88
N ASP A 85 23.56 27.24 22.34
CA ASP A 85 22.31 27.23 21.58
C ASP A 85 22.44 26.38 20.30
N ARG A 86 23.57 26.47 19.59
CA ARG A 86 23.87 25.65 18.41
C ARG A 86 24.01 24.17 18.75
N LEU A 87 24.73 23.83 19.83
CA LEU A 87 24.86 22.44 20.31
C LEU A 87 23.49 21.84 20.64
N HIS A 88 22.65 22.61 21.34
CA HIS A 88 21.29 22.18 21.66
C HIS A 88 20.49 21.91 20.39
N LYS A 89 20.55 22.81 19.40
CA LYS A 89 19.85 22.65 18.13
C LYS A 89 20.34 21.45 17.31
N VAL A 90 21.66 21.20 17.28
CA VAL A 90 22.21 19.99 16.64
C VAL A 90 21.66 18.74 17.32
N LEU A 91 21.66 18.70 18.66
CA LEU A 91 21.13 17.56 19.42
C LEU A 91 19.63 17.33 19.13
N GLU A 92 18.82 18.38 19.12
CA GLU A 92 17.40 18.30 18.75
C GLU A 92 17.21 17.72 17.34
N CYS A 93 17.91 18.26 16.35
CA CYS A 93 17.83 17.78 14.97
C CYS A 93 18.29 16.32 14.83
N VAL A 94 19.39 15.93 15.48
CA VAL A 94 19.90 14.56 15.44
C VAL A 94 18.92 13.58 16.08
N ASN A 95 18.32 13.92 17.22
CA ASN A 95 17.27 13.12 17.85
C ASN A 95 16.04 12.98 16.95
N GLU A 96 15.66 14.06 16.28
CA GLU A 96 14.56 14.04 15.33
C GLU A 96 14.87 13.14 14.12
N VAL A 97 16.06 13.25 13.53
CA VAL A 97 16.53 12.35 12.46
C VAL A 97 16.53 10.89 12.92
N HIS A 98 17.02 10.60 14.13
CA HIS A 98 16.99 9.24 14.70
C HIS A 98 15.57 8.70 14.81
N SER A 99 14.63 9.51 15.32
CA SER A 99 13.22 9.10 15.45
C SER A 99 12.58 8.84 14.08
N LEU A 100 12.84 9.69 13.09
CA LEU A 100 12.31 9.56 11.74
C LEU A 100 12.89 8.36 11.01
N CYS A 101 14.21 8.13 11.12
CA CYS A 101 14.87 6.96 10.55
C CYS A 101 14.31 5.67 11.16
N GLY A 102 14.11 5.65 12.49
CA GLY A 102 13.50 4.51 13.18
C GLY A 102 12.12 4.17 12.60
N VAL A 103 11.23 5.14 12.43
CA VAL A 103 9.87 4.94 11.88
C VAL A 103 9.91 4.51 10.40
N LEU A 104 10.77 5.15 9.60
CA LEU A 104 10.92 4.89 8.16
C LEU A 104 11.74 3.63 7.83
N GLY A 105 12.36 2.99 8.83
CA GLY A 105 13.27 1.87 8.63
C GLY A 105 14.53 2.25 7.84
N LEU A 106 15.03 3.47 7.99
CA LEU A 106 16.24 3.96 7.33
C LEU A 106 17.46 3.81 8.25
N ASP A 107 18.64 3.68 7.64
CA ASP A 107 19.90 3.68 8.39
C ASP A 107 20.22 5.10 8.90
N PHE A 108 20.11 5.28 10.21
CA PHE A 108 20.41 6.56 10.87
C PHE A 108 21.83 7.03 10.58
N GLY A 109 22.81 6.12 10.69
CA GLY A 109 24.22 6.46 10.57
C GLY A 109 24.56 7.00 9.19
N LYS A 110 24.11 6.30 8.14
CA LYS A 110 24.24 6.74 6.76
C LYS A 110 23.59 8.11 6.56
N THR A 111 22.38 8.28 7.08
CA THR A 111 21.61 9.53 6.93
C THR A 111 22.32 10.74 7.55
N VAL A 112 22.89 10.61 8.75
CA VAL A 112 23.63 11.73 9.39
C VAL A 112 25.02 11.92 8.81
N SER A 113 25.68 10.86 8.32
CA SER A 113 27.00 10.93 7.70
C SER A 113 27.00 11.73 6.39
N GLU A 114 25.88 11.75 5.66
CA GLU A 114 25.67 12.58 4.47
C GLU A 114 25.70 14.07 4.77
N VAL A 115 25.37 14.46 6.01
CA VAL A 115 25.51 15.85 6.47
C VAL A 115 26.93 16.11 6.95
N HIS A 116 27.38 15.34 7.94
CA HIS A 116 28.75 15.42 8.42
C HIS A 116 29.14 14.15 9.21
N PRO A 117 30.32 13.56 8.97
CA PRO A 117 30.73 12.30 9.62
C PRO A 117 30.83 12.40 11.14
N SER A 118 31.11 13.59 11.70
CA SER A 118 31.17 13.79 13.16
C SER A 118 29.82 13.63 13.88
N LEU A 119 28.72 13.45 13.16
CA LEU A 119 27.38 13.27 13.73
C LEU A 119 27.04 11.80 14.01
N GLN A 120 27.81 10.86 13.46
CA GLN A 120 27.51 9.43 13.47
C GLN A 120 27.89 8.76 14.79
N GLU A 121 29.06 9.11 15.32
CA GLU A 121 29.53 8.66 16.63
C GLU A 121 30.61 9.61 17.12
N THR A 122 30.42 10.20 18.29
CA THR A 122 31.43 11.05 18.94
C THR A 122 32.57 10.14 19.43
N GLY A 123 33.50 9.78 18.54
CA GLY A 123 34.72 9.09 18.94
C GLY A 123 35.44 9.87 20.04
N ILE A 124 36.19 9.18 20.90
CA ILE A 124 36.92 9.80 22.02
C ILE A 124 37.83 10.92 21.47
N GLY A 125 37.40 12.18 21.64
CA GLY A 125 38.14 13.38 21.21
C GLY A 125 37.62 14.09 19.95
N GLN A 126 36.58 13.61 19.26
CA GLN A 126 35.97 14.35 18.14
C GLN A 126 34.83 15.23 18.62
N SER A 127 34.89 16.54 18.36
CA SER A 127 33.78 17.46 18.66
C SER A 127 32.71 17.40 17.57
N THR A 128 31.44 17.36 17.98
CA THR A 128 30.30 17.52 17.08
C THR A 128 30.40 18.85 16.33
N ASN A 129 30.34 18.82 14.99
CA ASN A 129 30.37 20.01 14.17
C ASN A 129 29.07 20.84 14.40
N ILE A 130 29.22 22.14 14.70
CA ILE A 130 28.11 23.08 15.00
C ILE A 130 28.07 24.27 14.02
N SER A 131 28.69 24.12 12.86
CA SER A 131 28.72 25.15 11.83
C SER A 131 27.37 25.36 11.17
N ASN A 132 27.22 26.52 10.51
CA ASN A 132 25.99 26.86 9.79
C ASN A 132 25.65 25.81 8.73
N THR A 133 26.65 25.31 8.01
CA THR A 133 26.47 24.30 6.95
C THR A 133 25.93 22.99 7.52
N THR A 134 26.44 22.54 8.68
CA THR A 134 25.95 21.35 9.37
C THR A 134 24.51 21.54 9.88
N LEU A 135 24.20 22.70 10.48
CA LEU A 135 22.85 23.01 10.95
C LEU A 135 21.83 23.11 9.80
N GLU A 136 22.19 23.74 8.70
CA GLU A 136 21.38 23.83 7.48
C GLU A 136 21.18 22.44 6.85
N GLY A 137 22.24 21.64 6.76
CA GLY A 137 22.19 20.26 6.27
C GLY A 137 21.27 19.37 7.12
N LEU A 138 21.39 19.44 8.45
CA LEU A 138 20.50 18.72 9.37
C LEU A 138 19.04 19.16 9.20
N SER A 139 18.78 20.47 9.11
CA SER A 139 17.43 21.01 8.88
C SER A 139 16.83 20.49 7.56
N LEU A 140 17.63 20.46 6.49
CA LEU A 140 17.22 19.93 5.20
C LEU A 140 16.90 18.42 5.28
N VAL A 141 17.73 17.64 5.95
CA VAL A 141 17.50 16.20 6.15
C VAL A 141 16.22 15.95 6.95
N VAL A 142 16.02 16.65 8.07
CA VAL A 142 14.77 16.60 8.86
C VAL A 142 13.57 16.89 7.97
N MET A 143 13.66 17.92 7.12
CA MET A 143 12.56 18.29 6.24
C MET A 143 12.24 17.22 5.19
N LYS A 144 13.28 16.63 4.57
CA LYS A 144 13.13 15.52 3.63
C LYS A 144 12.51 14.30 4.30
N LEU A 145 12.98 13.92 5.48
CA LEU A 145 12.47 12.76 6.23
C LEU A 145 11.01 12.96 6.68
N LYS A 146 10.62 14.17 7.09
CA LYS A 146 9.21 14.50 7.38
C LYS A 146 8.33 14.40 6.13
N ALA A 147 8.81 14.88 4.98
CA ALA A 147 8.09 14.75 3.72
C ALA A 147 7.93 13.27 3.31
N GLU A 148 8.98 12.47 3.47
CA GLU A 148 8.95 11.03 3.21
C GLU A 148 7.98 10.31 4.15
N LYS A 149 8.00 10.61 5.45
CA LYS A 149 7.04 10.09 6.44
C LYS A 149 5.60 10.35 6.02
N ARG A 150 5.29 11.58 5.58
CA ARG A 150 3.97 11.95 5.06
C ARG A 150 3.59 11.12 3.83
N CYS A 151 4.48 11.05 2.85
CA CYS A 151 4.24 10.33 1.60
C CYS A 151 3.96 8.84 1.87
N ARG A 152 4.82 8.18 2.66
CA ARG A 152 4.66 6.77 3.00
C ARG A 152 3.42 6.48 3.84
N THR A 153 3.09 7.38 4.77
CA THR A 153 1.87 7.25 5.57
C THR A 153 0.63 7.29 4.67
N GLN A 154 0.56 8.26 3.75
CA GLN A 154 -0.57 8.36 2.84
C GLN A 154 -0.66 7.15 1.91
N LYS A 155 0.46 6.76 1.30
CA LYS A 155 0.53 5.60 0.42
C LYS A 155 0.05 4.33 1.14
N LEU A 156 0.55 4.07 2.35
CA LEU A 156 0.13 2.91 3.14
C LEU A 156 -1.37 2.99 3.49
N LYS A 157 -1.91 4.17 3.81
CA LYS A 157 -3.34 4.37 4.06
C LYS A 157 -4.21 4.00 2.85
N ASP A 158 -3.81 4.47 1.67
CA ASP A 158 -4.53 4.19 0.43
C ASP A 158 -4.49 2.69 0.09
N THR A 159 -3.29 2.10 0.13
CA THR A 159 -3.10 0.66 -0.19
C THR A 159 -3.90 -0.23 0.77
N VAL A 160 -3.89 0.05 2.07
CA VAL A 160 -4.63 -0.78 3.03
C VAL A 160 -6.13 -0.57 2.91
N THR A 161 -6.60 0.63 2.53
CA THR A 161 -8.02 0.86 2.22
C THR A 161 -8.46 -0.04 1.07
N SER A 162 -7.69 -0.07 -0.03
CA SER A 162 -7.95 -0.99 -1.15
C SER A 162 -7.88 -2.46 -0.73
N LEU A 163 -6.98 -2.81 0.19
CA LEU A 163 -6.89 -4.16 0.74
C LEU A 163 -8.17 -4.56 1.50
N PHE A 164 -8.70 -3.67 2.35
CA PHE A 164 -9.94 -3.89 3.07
C PHE A 164 -11.14 -4.02 2.13
N GLU A 165 -11.23 -3.17 1.10
CA GLU A 165 -12.27 -3.27 0.07
C GLU A 165 -12.22 -4.62 -0.66
N LEU A 166 -11.02 -5.07 -1.04
CA LEU A 166 -10.84 -6.38 -1.68
C LEU A 166 -11.22 -7.53 -0.75
N TRP A 167 -10.83 -7.49 0.53
CA TRP A 167 -11.22 -8.53 1.49
C TRP A 167 -12.72 -8.57 1.76
N SER A 168 -13.36 -7.40 1.78
CA SER A 168 -14.82 -7.26 1.91
C SER A 168 -15.51 -7.89 0.70
N LEU A 169 -15.06 -7.53 -0.51
CA LEU A 169 -15.63 -8.04 -1.75
C LEU A 169 -15.42 -9.56 -1.95
N MET A 170 -14.30 -10.08 -1.46
CA MET A 170 -13.91 -11.49 -1.63
C MET A 170 -14.35 -12.40 -0.47
N ASP A 171 -15.14 -11.89 0.49
CA ASP A 171 -15.56 -12.59 1.72
C ASP A 171 -14.39 -13.32 2.41
N THR A 172 -13.21 -12.68 2.44
CA THR A 172 -11.99 -13.33 2.92
C THR A 172 -12.07 -13.59 4.43
N PRO A 173 -11.78 -14.81 4.94
CA PRO A 173 -11.91 -15.13 6.37
C PRO A 173 -11.03 -14.25 7.27
N GLU A 174 -11.53 -13.88 8.46
CA GLU A 174 -10.78 -13.07 9.43
C GLU A 174 -9.41 -13.64 9.80
N LYS A 175 -9.27 -14.97 9.83
CA LYS A 175 -7.99 -15.65 10.11
C LYS A 175 -6.89 -15.26 9.13
N GLU A 176 -7.24 -14.97 7.89
CA GLU A 176 -6.33 -14.52 6.83
C GLU A 176 -6.10 -13.00 6.89
N ARG A 177 -7.02 -12.23 7.49
CA ARG A 177 -6.91 -10.77 7.70
C ARG A 177 -5.99 -10.40 8.89
N ARG A 178 -5.83 -11.29 9.88
CA ARG A 178 -5.05 -11.04 11.13
C ARG A 178 -3.59 -10.66 10.93
N CYS A 179 -2.98 -11.04 9.81
CA CYS A 179 -1.59 -10.68 9.53
C CYS A 179 -1.36 -9.16 9.43
N SER A 180 -2.45 -8.37 9.33
CA SER A 180 -2.42 -6.93 9.14
C SER A 180 -2.87 -6.11 10.36
N GLU A 181 -3.07 -6.71 11.54
CA GLU A 181 -3.52 -5.98 12.76
C GLU A 181 -2.58 -4.82 13.13
N LYS A 182 -1.26 -5.02 13.02
CA LYS A 182 -0.24 -3.98 13.25
C LYS A 182 -0.34 -2.83 12.25
N ILE A 183 -0.79 -3.11 11.04
CA ILE A 183 -0.95 -2.11 9.98
C ILE A 183 -2.29 -1.39 10.17
N ALA A 184 -3.34 -2.13 10.54
CA ALA A 184 -4.64 -1.57 10.87
C ALA A 184 -4.58 -0.59 12.04
N SER A 185 -3.76 -0.86 13.06
CA SER A 185 -3.54 0.08 14.18
C SER A 185 -2.88 1.40 13.75
N VAL A 186 -2.11 1.40 12.67
CA VAL A 186 -1.41 2.59 12.15
C VAL A 186 -2.36 3.50 11.35
N LEU A 187 -3.46 2.94 10.82
CA LEU A 187 -4.42 3.66 9.99
C LEU A 187 -5.36 4.55 10.78
N GLY A 188 -5.73 4.14 11.99
CA GLY A 188 -6.63 4.88 12.88
C GLY A 188 -5.99 6.11 13.52
N SER A 189 -4.67 6.21 13.51
CA SER A 189 -3.93 7.28 14.15
C SER A 189 -3.61 8.46 13.20
N PRO A 190 -3.56 9.69 13.73
CA PRO A 190 -2.95 10.83 13.04
C PRO A 190 -1.44 10.60 12.84
N GLU A 191 -0.87 11.24 11.83
CA GLU A 191 0.52 11.05 11.42
C GLU A 191 1.55 11.27 12.55
N GLN A 192 1.24 12.20 13.46
CA GLN A 192 2.11 12.57 14.58
C GLN A 192 2.24 11.43 15.61
N GLU A 193 1.23 10.57 15.72
CA GLU A 193 1.20 9.42 16.64
C GLU A 193 1.92 8.19 16.07
N ILE A 194 2.35 8.23 14.80
CA ILE A 194 3.10 7.14 14.19
C ILE A 194 4.57 7.23 14.63
N ILE A 195 4.87 6.55 15.74
CA ILE A 195 6.20 6.48 16.37
C ILE A 195 6.81 5.08 16.39
N HIS A 196 6.07 4.05 15.97
CA HIS A 196 6.55 2.68 16.00
C HIS A 196 7.69 2.44 14.99
N PRO A 197 8.83 1.88 15.42
CA PRO A 197 9.95 1.60 14.53
C PRO A 197 9.59 0.64 13.39
N GLY A 198 10.08 0.91 12.19
CA GLY A 198 9.96 0.08 10.99
C GLY A 198 8.56 0.03 10.37
N VAL A 199 7.60 0.76 10.93
CA VAL A 199 6.19 0.68 10.50
C VAL A 199 5.93 1.29 9.12
N LEU A 200 6.76 2.27 8.74
CA LEU A 200 6.76 2.89 7.41
C LEU A 200 8.01 2.47 6.60
N SER A 201 8.57 1.30 6.89
CA SER A 201 9.63 0.72 6.07
C SER A 201 9.11 0.37 4.67
N LEU A 202 10.03 0.37 3.69
CA LEU A 202 9.70 -0.02 2.33
C LEU A 202 9.21 -1.47 2.27
N ASP A 203 9.84 -2.36 3.02
CA ASP A 203 9.49 -3.78 3.08
C ASP A 203 8.01 -4.00 3.45
N ILE A 204 7.50 -3.28 4.45
CA ILE A 204 6.09 -3.38 4.86
C ILE A 204 5.17 -2.82 3.78
N ILE A 205 5.51 -1.68 3.19
CA ILE A 205 4.69 -1.07 2.12
C ILE A 205 4.63 -2.01 0.92
N GLU A 206 5.77 -2.53 0.48
CA GLU A 206 5.87 -3.47 -0.64
C GLU A 206 5.11 -4.77 -0.35
N GLN A 207 5.17 -5.27 0.89
CA GLN A 207 4.42 -6.46 1.29
C GLN A 207 2.90 -6.26 1.15
N VAL A 208 2.39 -5.10 1.61
CA VAL A 208 0.95 -4.79 1.51
C VAL A 208 0.55 -4.58 0.04
N GLU A 209 1.36 -3.89 -0.75
CA GLU A 209 1.12 -3.69 -2.19
C GLU A 209 1.12 -5.02 -2.96
N ALA A 210 2.06 -5.91 -2.64
CA ALA A 210 2.12 -7.24 -3.22
C ALA A 210 0.86 -8.06 -2.88
N GLU A 211 0.35 -7.95 -1.65
CA GLU A 211 -0.88 -8.63 -1.25
C GLU A 211 -2.12 -8.07 -1.95
N VAL A 212 -2.23 -6.75 -2.10
CA VAL A 212 -3.27 -6.12 -2.95
C VAL A 212 -3.19 -6.62 -4.38
N GLY A 213 -1.99 -6.68 -4.97
CA GLY A 213 -1.79 -7.20 -6.32
C GLY A 213 -2.16 -8.68 -6.45
N ARG A 214 -1.80 -9.49 -5.46
CA ARG A 214 -2.15 -10.92 -5.39
C ARG A 214 -3.66 -11.12 -5.31
N LEU A 215 -4.35 -10.39 -4.44
CA LEU A 215 -5.81 -10.45 -4.29
C LEU A 215 -6.54 -9.93 -5.52
N THR A 216 -6.04 -8.88 -6.16
CA THR A 216 -6.59 -8.37 -7.42
C THR A 216 -6.53 -9.43 -8.53
N LYS A 217 -5.39 -10.12 -8.65
CA LYS A 217 -5.26 -11.24 -9.60
C LYS A 217 -6.21 -12.39 -9.26
N LEU A 218 -6.33 -12.73 -7.98
CA LEU A 218 -7.25 -13.78 -7.52
C LEU A 218 -8.71 -13.41 -7.78
N LYS A 219 -9.10 -12.15 -7.56
CA LYS A 219 -10.43 -11.63 -7.91
C LYS A 219 -10.70 -11.80 -9.40
N ALA A 220 -9.76 -11.39 -10.25
CA ALA A 220 -9.90 -11.53 -11.70
C ALA A 220 -10.04 -13.00 -12.13
N SER A 221 -9.22 -13.91 -11.58
CA SER A 221 -9.31 -15.33 -11.89
C SER A 221 -10.63 -15.96 -11.45
N ARG A 222 -11.11 -15.62 -10.25
CA ARG A 222 -12.42 -16.09 -9.76
C ARG A 222 -13.58 -15.53 -10.59
N MET A 223 -13.50 -14.27 -11.00
CA MET A 223 -14.53 -13.67 -11.84
C MET A 223 -14.60 -14.33 -13.21
N LYS A 224 -13.44 -14.63 -13.82
CA LYS A 224 -13.35 -15.41 -15.06
C LYS A 224 -13.97 -16.81 -14.90
N GLU A 225 -13.64 -17.51 -13.81
CA GLU A 225 -14.25 -18.81 -13.49
C GLU A 225 -15.77 -18.71 -13.35
N LEU A 226 -16.27 -17.68 -12.65
CA LEU A 226 -17.70 -17.46 -12.46
C LEU A 226 -18.42 -17.21 -13.78
N VAL A 227 -17.86 -16.38 -14.66
CA VAL A 227 -18.38 -16.13 -16.01
C VAL A 227 -18.51 -17.44 -16.79
N LEU A 228 -17.46 -18.26 -16.81
CA LEU A 228 -17.48 -19.55 -17.51
C LEU A 228 -18.51 -20.51 -16.91
N LYS A 229 -18.59 -20.58 -15.58
CA LYS A 229 -19.55 -21.44 -14.89
C LYS A 229 -20.99 -21.04 -15.21
N ARG A 230 -21.32 -19.75 -15.17
CA ARG A 230 -22.65 -19.26 -15.56
C ARG A 230 -22.91 -19.47 -17.04
N ARG A 231 -21.90 -19.33 -17.90
CA ARG A 231 -22.04 -19.64 -19.32
C ARG A 231 -22.38 -21.11 -19.55
N SER A 232 -21.75 -22.04 -18.85
CA SER A 232 -22.09 -23.47 -18.92
C SER A 232 -23.50 -23.78 -18.40
N GLU A 233 -23.97 -23.09 -17.35
CA GLU A 233 -25.36 -23.19 -16.88
C GLU A 233 -26.34 -22.76 -17.99
N LEU A 234 -26.05 -21.65 -18.67
CA LEU A 234 -26.83 -21.20 -19.83
C LEU A 234 -26.90 -22.27 -20.92
N GLU A 235 -25.78 -22.88 -21.30
CA GLU A 235 -25.76 -23.95 -22.33
C GLU A 235 -26.62 -25.14 -21.94
N GLU A 236 -26.59 -25.54 -20.67
CA GLU A 236 -27.39 -26.66 -20.19
C GLU A 236 -28.89 -26.33 -20.17
N ILE A 237 -29.27 -25.08 -19.87
CA ILE A 237 -30.67 -24.63 -19.98
C ILE A 237 -31.10 -24.60 -21.44
N CYS A 238 -30.31 -23.96 -22.31
CA CYS A 238 -30.57 -23.87 -23.74
C CYS A 238 -30.68 -25.26 -24.38
N ARG A 239 -29.79 -26.20 -24.04
CA ARG A 239 -29.83 -27.59 -24.53
C ARG A 239 -31.14 -28.28 -24.16
N ARG A 240 -31.58 -28.17 -22.90
CA ARG A 240 -32.85 -28.75 -22.43
C ARG A 240 -34.07 -28.08 -23.06
N ALA A 241 -33.98 -26.79 -23.35
CA ALA A 241 -35.05 -26.02 -23.98
C ALA A 241 -35.03 -26.08 -25.53
N HIS A 242 -34.05 -26.77 -26.13
CA HIS A 242 -33.80 -26.78 -27.56
C HIS A 242 -33.66 -25.36 -28.17
N ILE A 243 -32.89 -24.50 -27.49
CA ILE A 243 -32.55 -23.12 -27.90
C ILE A 243 -31.06 -23.08 -28.25
N GLU A 244 -30.69 -22.29 -29.27
CA GLU A 244 -29.29 -22.01 -29.57
C GLU A 244 -28.76 -20.89 -28.66
N PRO A 245 -27.69 -21.12 -27.88
CA PRO A 245 -27.08 -20.07 -27.07
C PRO A 245 -26.46 -18.97 -27.93
N ASP A 246 -26.43 -17.74 -27.42
CA ASP A 246 -25.78 -16.64 -28.11
C ASP A 246 -24.26 -16.90 -28.29
N SER A 247 -23.82 -16.82 -29.54
CA SER A 247 -22.41 -17.00 -29.90
C SER A 247 -21.50 -15.85 -29.44
N SER A 248 -22.07 -14.71 -29.02
CA SER A 248 -21.32 -13.56 -28.50
C SER A 248 -20.68 -13.84 -27.14
N THR A 249 -21.33 -14.66 -26.32
CA THR A 249 -20.88 -15.07 -24.98
C THR A 249 -20.19 -16.44 -24.98
N ALA A 250 -19.79 -16.95 -26.15
CA ALA A 250 -19.12 -18.25 -26.27
C ALA A 250 -17.86 -18.32 -25.38
N PRO A 251 -17.56 -19.47 -24.75
CA PRO A 251 -16.47 -19.60 -23.77
C PRO A 251 -15.11 -19.08 -24.26
N GLU A 252 -14.74 -19.39 -25.51
CA GLU A 252 -13.46 -18.97 -26.10
C GLU A 252 -13.41 -17.46 -26.33
N LYS A 253 -14.53 -16.86 -26.78
CA LYS A 253 -14.63 -15.40 -26.99
C LYS A 253 -14.65 -14.66 -25.66
N SER A 254 -15.47 -15.11 -24.71
CA SER A 254 -15.53 -14.55 -23.36
C SER A 254 -14.16 -14.59 -22.68
N ASN A 255 -13.43 -15.71 -22.78
CA ASN A 255 -12.07 -15.81 -22.26
C ASN A 255 -11.11 -14.82 -22.93
N ALA A 256 -11.14 -14.73 -24.27
CA ALA A 256 -10.28 -13.81 -25.00
C ALA A 256 -10.56 -12.34 -24.66
N LEU A 257 -11.84 -11.95 -24.53
CA LEU A 257 -12.26 -10.58 -24.17
C LEU A 257 -11.82 -10.18 -22.76
N ILE A 258 -11.89 -11.12 -21.81
CA ILE A 258 -11.42 -10.93 -20.44
C ILE A 258 -9.88 -10.81 -20.42
N ASP A 259 -9.17 -11.71 -21.09
CA ASP A 259 -7.70 -11.73 -21.10
C ASP A 259 -7.12 -10.52 -21.84
N SER A 260 -7.81 -9.99 -22.84
CA SER A 260 -7.43 -8.76 -23.53
C SER A 260 -7.78 -7.48 -22.75
N GLY A 261 -8.51 -7.59 -21.63
CA GLY A 261 -8.99 -6.45 -20.85
C GLY A 261 -9.96 -5.54 -21.61
N LEU A 262 -10.62 -6.06 -22.65
CA LEU A 262 -11.51 -5.26 -23.51
C LEU A 262 -12.91 -5.11 -22.89
N VAL A 263 -13.30 -6.04 -22.02
CA VAL A 263 -14.61 -6.08 -21.36
C VAL A 263 -14.42 -6.34 -19.87
N ASP A 264 -15.21 -5.66 -19.03
CA ASP A 264 -15.26 -5.96 -17.59
C ASP A 264 -15.97 -7.30 -17.37
N PRO A 265 -15.36 -8.26 -16.65
CA PRO A 265 -16.00 -9.54 -16.38
C PRO A 265 -17.37 -9.44 -15.69
N SER A 266 -17.63 -8.40 -14.91
CA SER A 266 -18.94 -8.21 -14.24
C SER A 266 -20.05 -7.83 -15.23
N GLU A 267 -19.74 -7.05 -16.26
CA GLU A 267 -20.67 -6.71 -17.33
C GLU A 267 -21.05 -7.96 -18.13
N LEU A 268 -20.05 -8.76 -18.50
CA LEU A 268 -20.27 -10.01 -19.21
C LEU A 268 -21.08 -11.02 -18.37
N LEU A 269 -20.83 -11.07 -17.06
CA LEU A 269 -21.63 -11.87 -16.13
C LEU A 269 -23.10 -11.44 -16.16
N SER A 270 -23.38 -10.14 -16.07
CA SER A 270 -24.73 -9.58 -16.12
C SER A 270 -25.44 -9.91 -17.44
N GLN A 271 -24.73 -9.82 -18.57
CA GLN A 271 -25.25 -10.23 -19.87
C GLN A 271 -25.64 -11.72 -19.89
N ILE A 272 -24.77 -12.61 -19.39
CA ILE A 272 -25.06 -14.04 -19.31
C ILE A 272 -26.23 -14.32 -18.37
N GLU A 273 -26.35 -13.62 -17.24
CA GLU A 273 -27.48 -13.74 -16.32
C GLU A 273 -28.80 -13.34 -16.98
N SER A 274 -28.80 -12.28 -17.79
CA SER A 274 -29.95 -11.90 -18.61
C SER A 274 -30.32 -12.99 -19.61
N GLN A 275 -29.34 -13.55 -20.33
CA GLN A 275 -29.56 -14.66 -21.26
C GLN A 275 -30.10 -15.91 -20.56
N ILE A 276 -29.61 -16.24 -19.36
CA ILE A 276 -30.13 -17.35 -18.54
C ILE A 276 -31.60 -17.14 -18.21
N THR A 277 -31.96 -15.90 -17.84
CA THR A 277 -33.36 -15.56 -17.51
C THR A 277 -34.26 -15.73 -18.73
N SER A 278 -33.86 -15.16 -19.88
CA SER A 278 -34.61 -15.33 -21.13
C SER A 278 -34.71 -16.79 -21.57
N ALA A 279 -33.65 -17.58 -21.45
CA ALA A 279 -33.67 -19.01 -21.79
C ALA A 279 -34.58 -19.82 -20.85
N LYS A 280 -34.66 -19.44 -19.56
CA LYS A 280 -35.60 -20.04 -18.61
C LYS A 280 -37.05 -19.70 -18.97
N ASP A 281 -37.33 -18.45 -19.31
CA ASP A 281 -38.68 -18.02 -19.71
C ASP A 281 -39.15 -18.73 -20.99
N GLU A 282 -38.27 -18.84 -21.97
CA GLU A 282 -38.53 -19.57 -23.22
C GLU A 282 -38.66 -21.09 -22.99
N SER A 283 -37.90 -21.66 -22.05
CA SER A 283 -38.09 -23.06 -21.65
C SER A 283 -39.47 -23.29 -21.04
N VAL A 284 -40.02 -22.32 -20.31
CA VAL A 284 -41.36 -22.41 -19.72
C VAL A 284 -42.43 -22.22 -20.79
N SER A 285 -42.26 -21.27 -21.72
CA SER A 285 -43.21 -21.04 -22.82
C SER A 285 -43.36 -22.28 -23.71
N ARG A 286 -42.25 -22.95 -24.03
CA ARG A 286 -42.22 -24.16 -24.87
C ARG A 286 -42.68 -25.43 -24.19
N LYS A 287 -42.84 -25.42 -22.86
CA LYS A 287 -43.13 -26.63 -22.08
C LYS A 287 -44.35 -27.39 -22.60
N GLU A 288 -45.44 -26.68 -22.90
CA GLU A 288 -46.66 -27.35 -23.40
C GLU A 288 -46.44 -28.03 -24.75
N ILE A 289 -45.65 -27.42 -25.64
CA ILE A 289 -45.30 -28.02 -26.94
C ILE A 289 -44.44 -29.25 -26.71
N MET A 290 -43.41 -29.17 -25.87
CA MET A 290 -42.53 -30.29 -25.57
C MET A 290 -43.29 -31.48 -24.96
N ASP A 291 -44.17 -31.25 -23.98
CA ASP A 291 -45.02 -32.28 -23.37
C ASP A 291 -45.93 -32.97 -24.41
N ARG A 292 -46.39 -32.22 -25.44
CA ARG A 292 -47.19 -32.78 -26.54
C ARG A 292 -46.35 -33.59 -27.53
N VAL A 293 -45.13 -33.14 -27.83
CA VAL A 293 -44.18 -33.87 -28.67
C VAL A 293 -43.78 -35.19 -28.01
N GLU A 294 -43.47 -35.18 -26.71
CA GLU A 294 -43.13 -36.39 -25.95
C GLU A 294 -44.27 -37.41 -25.98
N LYS A 295 -45.52 -36.98 -25.76
CA LYS A 295 -46.70 -37.87 -25.86
C LYS A 295 -46.87 -38.46 -27.26
N TRP A 296 -46.55 -37.69 -28.30
CA TRP A 296 -46.62 -38.17 -29.67
C TRP A 296 -45.50 -39.16 -30.00
N LEU A 297 -44.26 -38.88 -29.58
CA LEU A 297 -43.14 -39.81 -29.71
C LEU A 297 -43.46 -41.15 -29.02
N ALA A 298 -43.99 -41.12 -27.80
CA ALA A 298 -44.44 -42.33 -27.09
C ALA A 298 -45.57 -43.07 -27.83
N SER A 299 -46.43 -42.35 -28.55
CA SER A 299 -47.49 -42.95 -29.37
C SER A 299 -46.91 -43.62 -30.62
N CYS A 300 -45.89 -43.03 -31.26
CA CYS A 300 -45.15 -43.62 -32.37
C CYS A 300 -44.32 -44.84 -31.95
N GLU A 301 -43.72 -44.82 -30.76
CA GLU A 301 -43.04 -46.00 -30.20
C GLU A 301 -44.01 -47.17 -30.00
N GLU A 302 -45.23 -46.90 -29.52
CA GLU A 302 -46.27 -47.92 -29.38
C GLU A 302 -46.80 -48.43 -30.73
N GLU A 303 -46.81 -47.57 -31.77
CA GLU A 303 -47.09 -47.96 -33.16
C GLU A 303 -46.05 -48.95 -33.70
N ASN A 304 -44.77 -48.59 -33.59
CA ASN A 304 -43.66 -49.47 -34.01
C ASN A 304 -43.71 -50.81 -33.27
N TRP A 305 -43.94 -50.80 -31.95
CA TRP A 305 -44.09 -52.02 -31.18
C TRP A 305 -45.26 -52.89 -31.65
N LEU A 306 -46.40 -52.28 -31.98
CA LEU A 306 -47.57 -52.99 -32.53
C LEU A 306 -47.28 -53.59 -33.90
N GLU A 307 -46.52 -52.89 -34.75
CA GLU A 307 -46.10 -53.39 -36.05
C GLU A 307 -45.20 -54.62 -35.91
N GLU A 308 -44.18 -54.55 -35.06
CA GLU A 308 -43.32 -55.70 -34.72
C GLU A 308 -44.14 -56.88 -34.18
N TYR A 309 -45.08 -56.61 -33.26
CA TYR A 309 -45.98 -57.63 -32.72
C TYR A 309 -46.90 -58.25 -33.79
N ASN A 310 -47.32 -57.48 -34.79
CA ASN A 310 -48.15 -57.98 -35.88
C ASN A 310 -47.37 -58.87 -36.86
N GLN A 311 -46.07 -58.66 -37.01
CA GLN A 311 -45.18 -59.45 -37.85
C GLN A 311 -44.74 -60.76 -37.17
N ASP A 312 -44.88 -60.88 -35.85
CA ASP A 312 -44.55 -62.10 -35.10
C ASP A 312 -45.51 -63.27 -35.44
N VAL A 313 -44.96 -64.30 -36.09
CA VAL A 313 -45.68 -65.53 -36.48
C VAL A 313 -46.13 -66.33 -35.25
N ASN A 314 -45.45 -66.20 -34.12
CA ASN A 314 -45.73 -66.93 -32.88
C ASN A 314 -46.63 -66.14 -31.91
N ARG A 315 -47.20 -64.99 -32.32
CA ARG A 315 -47.96 -64.09 -31.46
C ARG A 315 -49.18 -64.70 -30.75
N TYR A 316 -49.70 -65.82 -31.27
CA TYR A 316 -50.83 -66.58 -30.70
C TYR A 316 -50.41 -67.93 -30.10
N SER A 317 -49.11 -68.23 -30.02
CA SER A 317 -48.63 -69.46 -29.38
C SER A 317 -49.07 -69.47 -27.91
N ALA A 318 -49.46 -70.63 -27.38
CA ALA A 318 -50.07 -70.77 -26.04
C ALA A 318 -49.06 -70.63 -24.88
N GLN A 319 -48.24 -69.58 -24.91
CA GLN A 319 -47.29 -69.24 -23.85
C GLN A 319 -47.92 -68.36 -22.76
N ARG A 320 -47.34 -68.41 -21.56
CA ARG A 320 -47.78 -67.60 -20.41
C ARG A 320 -47.51 -66.11 -20.71
N GLY A 321 -48.55 -65.27 -20.71
CA GLY A 321 -48.44 -63.82 -20.93
C GLY A 321 -49.04 -63.30 -22.24
N VAL A 322 -49.48 -64.17 -23.15
CA VAL A 322 -50.04 -63.79 -24.47
C VAL A 322 -51.27 -62.88 -24.36
N HIS A 323 -52.16 -63.14 -23.40
CA HIS A 323 -53.33 -62.28 -23.15
C HIS A 323 -52.94 -60.84 -22.76
N LEU A 324 -51.79 -60.64 -22.09
CA LEU A 324 -51.32 -59.30 -21.72
C LEU A 324 -50.81 -58.54 -22.95
N ASN A 325 -50.05 -59.22 -23.82
CA ASN A 325 -49.59 -58.64 -25.09
C ASN A 325 -50.76 -58.35 -26.04
N LEU A 326 -51.76 -59.24 -26.09
CA LEU A 326 -52.97 -58.99 -26.87
C LEU A 326 -53.74 -57.76 -26.36
N LYS A 327 -53.89 -57.62 -25.03
CA LYS A 327 -54.50 -56.45 -24.40
C LYS A 327 -53.71 -55.16 -24.65
N ARG A 328 -52.38 -55.23 -24.67
CA ARG A 328 -51.52 -54.09 -25.06
C ARG A 328 -51.71 -53.75 -26.53
N ALA A 329 -51.72 -54.73 -27.43
CA ALA A 329 -51.95 -54.54 -28.85
C ALA A 329 -53.32 -53.91 -29.17
N GLU A 330 -54.37 -54.27 -28.42
CA GLU A 330 -55.67 -53.60 -28.53
C GLU A 330 -55.61 -52.12 -28.11
N ARG A 331 -54.90 -51.81 -27.03
CA ARG A 331 -54.68 -50.41 -26.60
C ARG A 331 -53.84 -49.63 -27.61
N ALA A 332 -52.77 -50.23 -28.12
CA ALA A 332 -51.90 -49.68 -29.15
C ALA A 332 -52.72 -49.32 -30.41
N ARG A 333 -53.58 -50.23 -30.89
CA ARG A 333 -54.46 -49.98 -32.04
C ARG A 333 -55.34 -48.73 -31.85
N ILE A 334 -55.83 -48.49 -30.64
CA ILE A 334 -56.63 -47.28 -30.33
C ILE A 334 -55.76 -46.01 -30.37
N ILE A 335 -54.49 -46.10 -29.96
CA ILE A 335 -53.54 -44.98 -30.00
C ILE A 335 -53.17 -44.67 -31.46
N VAL A 336 -52.79 -45.68 -32.24
CA VAL A 336 -52.39 -45.56 -33.66
C VAL A 336 -53.52 -44.98 -34.52
N THR A 337 -54.76 -45.42 -34.31
CA THR A 337 -55.92 -44.86 -35.05
C THR A 337 -56.17 -43.38 -34.76
N LYS A 338 -55.74 -42.87 -33.61
CA LYS A 338 -55.86 -41.45 -33.24
C LYS A 338 -54.64 -40.63 -33.62
N LEU A 339 -53.51 -41.27 -33.91
CA LEU A 339 -52.22 -40.64 -34.16
C LEU A 339 -52.25 -39.61 -35.33
N PRO A 340 -52.89 -39.88 -36.49
CA PRO A 340 -52.98 -38.91 -37.58
C PRO A 340 -53.66 -37.59 -37.20
N ASN A 341 -54.61 -37.62 -36.26
CA ASN A 341 -55.34 -36.42 -35.81
C ASN A 341 -54.52 -35.53 -34.87
N THR A 342 -53.41 -36.03 -34.34
CA THR A 342 -52.55 -35.26 -33.41
C THR A 342 -51.56 -34.33 -34.14
N ILE A 343 -51.18 -34.68 -35.37
CA ILE A 343 -50.19 -33.94 -36.18
C ILE A 343 -50.69 -32.53 -36.57
N PRO A 344 -51.93 -32.35 -37.09
CA PRO A 344 -52.44 -31.02 -37.43
C PRO A 344 -52.56 -30.09 -36.21
N ALA A 345 -52.96 -30.64 -35.05
CA ALA A 345 -53.08 -29.89 -33.80
C ALA A 345 -51.71 -29.42 -33.27
N GLN A 346 -50.67 -30.25 -33.42
CA GLN A 346 -49.30 -29.88 -33.08
C GLN A 346 -48.75 -28.80 -34.02
N MET A 347 -48.92 -28.97 -35.34
CA MET A 347 -48.50 -27.99 -36.35
C MET A 347 -49.17 -26.63 -36.14
N GLN A 348 -50.44 -26.60 -35.75
CA GLN A 348 -51.15 -25.35 -35.50
C GLN A 348 -50.63 -24.60 -34.26
N GLN A 349 -50.28 -25.32 -33.19
CA GLN A 349 -49.73 -24.71 -31.98
C GLN A 349 -48.30 -24.19 -32.18
N VAL A 350 -47.46 -24.94 -32.88
CA VAL A 350 -46.11 -24.50 -33.27
C VAL A 350 -46.18 -23.20 -34.08
N ASN A 351 -47.11 -23.12 -35.03
CA ASN A 351 -47.34 -21.90 -35.82
C ASN A 351 -47.86 -20.71 -34.98
N VAL A 352 -48.57 -20.95 -33.88
CA VAL A 352 -49.03 -19.91 -32.96
C VAL A 352 -47.87 -19.37 -32.13
N GLU A 353 -46.99 -20.24 -31.61
CA GLU A 353 -45.85 -19.80 -30.82
C GLU A 353 -44.76 -19.13 -31.69
N ILE A 354 -44.53 -19.60 -32.93
CA ILE A 354 -43.65 -18.90 -33.89
C ILE A 354 -44.13 -17.48 -34.22
N ARG A 355 -45.43 -17.20 -34.12
CA ARG A 355 -46.01 -15.86 -34.37
C ARG A 355 -45.98 -14.94 -33.14
N LYS A 356 -45.67 -15.48 -31.95
CA LYS A 356 -45.59 -14.72 -30.69
C LYS A 356 -44.16 -14.34 -30.32
N ALA A 357 -43.18 -15.17 -30.71
CA ALA A 357 -41.75 -14.84 -30.70
C ALA A 357 -41.43 -13.85 -31.83
#